data_AF-A0A514ZRE0-F1
#
_entry.id   AF-A0A514ZRE0-F1
#
_cell.length_a   1.000
_cell.length_b   1.000
_cell.length_c   1.000
_cell.angle_alpha   90.00
_cell.angle_beta   90.00
_cell.angle_gamma   90.00
#
_symmetry.space_group_name_H-M   'P 1'
#
loop_
_entity.id
_entity.type
_entity.pdbx_description
1 polymer ?
#
loop_
_entity_poly.entity_id
_entity_poly.type
_entity_poly.pdbx_seq_one_letter_code
_entity_poly.pdbx_strand_id
1 'polypeptide(L)'
;MPSTAQKEITVSVSNLHFDPLNPRLPSTKSGSNEAIVLAYMLDKGTVTDIMLSIAENGFYSQEPLLVVPSAHGKDQYDVVEGNRRLAALKLLLNPDLAPTKKGAVKQIADEATNKPEEVPVLKYESRDDILLYLGYRHITGVHEWDSLAKARYLFQLKNDKFKHLGYLDALKAMAKTIGSRSDYVHRLLSGFILYQKIEQANFFNIPGLNEESFSFSLLTTATSYKNIADFIGVNANVINDGGPLEIKDKNLKELTEWMFKENAEGYTRLGESRNLKSLNAVVAHDAAIKIFRDGRSLKEAEIFTDAPAQTFESALTIAAESLRDAWITLPSIEITYPYHLDKLKDMNTLIRNIFNTVTVKLVKDGLEDLQ
;
A
#
# COMPACT_ATOMS: atom_id res chain seq x y z
N MET A 1 -1.29 -26.54 18.92
CA MET A 1 -1.45 -26.19 17.50
C MET A 1 -2.54 -27.08 16.92
N PRO A 2 -3.47 -26.60 16.07
CA PRO A 2 -4.37 -27.52 15.41
C PRO A 2 -3.53 -28.46 14.55
N SER A 3 -3.63 -29.76 14.82
CA SER A 3 -3.02 -30.81 14.00
C SER A 3 -3.76 -30.87 12.66
N THR A 4 -3.38 -30.02 11.72
CA THR A 4 -3.73 -30.21 10.32
C THR A 4 -2.85 -31.33 9.80
N ALA A 5 -3.46 -32.47 9.44
CA ALA A 5 -2.75 -33.65 8.97
C ALA A 5 -2.05 -33.35 7.64
N GLN A 6 -0.83 -32.81 7.71
CA GLN A 6 0.05 -32.66 6.57
C GLN A 6 0.73 -33.99 6.30
N LYS A 7 0.75 -34.41 5.04
CA LYS A 7 1.44 -35.63 4.62
C LYS A 7 2.54 -35.26 3.65
N GLU A 8 3.76 -35.67 3.96
CA GLU A 8 4.86 -35.60 3.00
C GLU A 8 4.66 -36.67 1.92
N ILE A 9 4.68 -36.24 0.67
CA ILE A 9 4.58 -37.11 -0.51
C ILE A 9 5.58 -36.65 -1.56
N THR A 10 6.06 -37.57 -2.40
CA THR A 10 6.86 -37.26 -3.58
C THR A 10 5.93 -37.09 -4.77
N VAL A 11 6.08 -35.99 -5.51
CA VAL A 11 5.21 -35.66 -6.66
C VAL A 11 6.07 -35.22 -7.84
N SER A 12 5.72 -35.71 -9.03
CA SER A 12 6.30 -35.23 -10.28
C SER A 12 5.99 -33.76 -10.51
N VAL A 13 6.98 -32.98 -10.93
CA VAL A 13 6.84 -31.56 -11.25
C VAL A 13 5.78 -31.31 -12.33
N SER A 14 5.56 -32.28 -13.24
CA SER A 14 4.50 -32.18 -14.25
C SER A 14 3.09 -32.20 -13.67
N ASN A 15 2.91 -32.73 -12.45
CA ASN A 15 1.62 -32.83 -11.76
C ASN A 15 1.33 -31.64 -10.82
N LEU A 16 2.22 -30.63 -10.82
CA LEU A 16 2.14 -29.45 -9.98
C LEU A 16 1.71 -28.24 -10.80
N HIS A 17 0.69 -27.54 -10.30
CA HIS A 17 0.10 -26.35 -10.91
C HIS A 17 0.37 -25.11 -10.06
N PHE A 18 0.48 -23.95 -10.72
CA PHE A 18 0.56 -22.69 -10.00
C PHE A 18 -0.76 -22.41 -9.28
N ASP A 19 -0.68 -21.80 -8.10
CA ASP A 19 -1.88 -21.43 -7.34
C ASP A 19 -2.72 -20.39 -8.10
N PRO A 20 -3.98 -20.70 -8.48
CA PRO A 20 -4.86 -19.77 -9.16
C PRO A 20 -5.30 -18.59 -8.27
N LEU A 21 -5.07 -18.67 -6.96
CA LEU A 21 -5.37 -17.64 -5.96
C LEU A 21 -4.10 -17.06 -5.32
N ASN A 22 -2.95 -17.14 -6.00
CA ASN A 22 -1.69 -16.65 -5.46
C ASN A 22 -1.75 -15.14 -5.19
N PRO A 23 -1.64 -14.68 -3.92
CA PRO A 23 -1.79 -13.27 -3.58
C PRO A 23 -0.68 -12.38 -4.15
N ARG A 24 0.45 -12.94 -4.62
CA ARG A 24 1.52 -12.18 -5.28
C ARG A 24 1.28 -11.92 -6.76
N LEU A 25 0.31 -12.61 -7.37
CA LEU A 25 0.02 -12.45 -8.79
C LEU A 25 -1.05 -11.37 -8.98
N PRO A 26 -0.89 -10.50 -10.00
CA PRO A 26 -1.93 -9.60 -10.43
C PRO A 26 -3.23 -10.35 -10.74
N SER A 27 -4.37 -9.72 -10.51
CA SER A 27 -5.69 -10.34 -10.74
C SER A 27 -5.83 -10.83 -12.18
N THR A 28 -5.31 -10.07 -13.14
CA THR A 28 -5.29 -10.39 -14.58
C THR A 28 -4.43 -11.61 -14.94
N LYS A 29 -3.51 -12.00 -14.05
CA LYS A 29 -2.55 -13.10 -14.26
C LYS A 29 -2.86 -14.30 -13.35
N SER A 30 -3.63 -14.13 -12.29
CA SER A 30 -4.04 -15.21 -11.40
C SER A 30 -5.01 -16.16 -12.11
N GLY A 31 -4.73 -17.46 -12.10
CA GLY A 31 -5.52 -18.45 -12.86
C GLY A 31 -5.43 -18.31 -14.39
N SER A 32 -4.52 -17.47 -14.89
CA SER A 32 -4.23 -17.36 -16.32
C SER A 32 -3.35 -18.53 -16.80
N ASN A 33 -3.13 -18.63 -18.11
CA ASN A 33 -2.26 -19.66 -18.67
C ASN A 33 -0.85 -19.61 -18.05
N GLU A 34 -0.24 -20.76 -17.85
CA GLU A 34 1.08 -20.98 -17.26
C GLU A 34 2.16 -20.04 -17.81
N ALA A 35 2.17 -19.80 -19.13
CA ALA A 35 3.11 -18.89 -19.77
C ALA A 35 3.04 -17.45 -19.26
N ILE A 36 1.83 -16.94 -18.95
CA ILE A 36 1.65 -15.57 -18.43
C ILE A 36 2.18 -15.49 -16.99
N VAL A 37 1.91 -16.51 -16.19
CA VAL A 37 2.39 -16.62 -14.81
C VAL A 37 3.92 -16.69 -14.79
N LEU A 38 4.53 -17.51 -15.64
CA LEU A 38 5.98 -17.62 -15.79
C LEU A 38 6.62 -16.30 -16.21
N ALA A 39 6.03 -15.57 -17.18
CA ALA A 39 6.53 -14.26 -17.61
C ALA A 39 6.61 -13.30 -16.44
N TYR A 40 5.53 -13.21 -15.66
CA TYR A 40 5.49 -12.32 -14.51
C TYR A 40 6.52 -12.69 -13.44
N MET A 41 6.64 -13.99 -13.10
CA MET A 41 7.60 -14.42 -12.08
C MET A 41 9.05 -14.27 -12.54
N LEU A 42 9.34 -14.42 -13.84
CA LEU A 42 10.66 -14.16 -14.40
C LEU A 42 11.01 -12.67 -14.37
N ASP A 43 10.08 -11.80 -14.75
CA ASP A 43 10.36 -10.37 -14.88
C ASP A 43 10.42 -9.64 -13.54
N LYS A 44 9.52 -9.99 -12.60
CA LYS A 44 9.37 -9.30 -11.31
C LYS A 44 9.91 -10.09 -10.12
N GLY A 45 10.20 -11.37 -10.29
CA GLY A 45 10.68 -12.25 -9.24
C GLY A 45 12.16 -12.62 -9.36
N THR A 46 12.62 -13.37 -8.36
CA THR A 46 13.98 -13.93 -8.24
C THR A 46 14.02 -15.39 -8.70
N VAL A 47 13.22 -15.75 -9.72
CA VAL A 47 13.09 -17.16 -10.15
C VAL A 47 14.41 -17.70 -10.67
N THR A 48 15.19 -16.90 -11.41
CA THR A 48 16.50 -17.29 -11.93
C THR A 48 17.49 -17.62 -10.82
N ASP A 49 17.46 -16.91 -9.69
CA ASP A 49 18.37 -17.14 -8.56
C ASP A 49 18.03 -18.45 -7.86
N ILE A 50 16.73 -18.73 -7.69
CA ILE A 50 16.24 -20.01 -7.15
C ILE A 50 16.57 -21.15 -8.11
N MET A 51 16.40 -20.93 -9.42
CA MET A 51 16.73 -21.90 -10.46
C MET A 51 18.22 -22.26 -10.43
N LEU A 52 19.12 -21.27 -10.30
CA LEU A 52 20.55 -21.50 -10.15
C LEU A 52 20.87 -22.30 -8.88
N SER A 53 20.26 -21.94 -7.75
CA SER A 53 20.46 -22.65 -6.49
C SER A 53 20.03 -24.13 -6.59
N ILE A 54 18.88 -24.41 -7.22
CA ILE A 54 18.40 -25.78 -7.45
C ILE A 54 19.32 -26.52 -8.43
N ALA A 55 19.76 -25.87 -9.51
CA ALA A 55 20.67 -26.45 -10.50
C ALA A 55 21.99 -26.92 -9.86
N GLU A 56 22.53 -26.14 -8.92
CA GLU A 56 23.77 -26.44 -8.21
C GLU A 56 23.59 -27.45 -7.07
N ASN A 57 22.56 -27.29 -6.24
CA ASN A 57 22.45 -27.97 -4.94
C ASN A 57 21.31 -28.99 -4.85
N GLY A 58 20.48 -29.11 -5.89
CA GLY A 58 19.25 -29.90 -5.85
C GLY A 58 18.11 -29.21 -5.11
N PHE A 59 16.96 -29.88 -5.01
CA PHE A 59 15.78 -29.31 -4.35
C PHE A 59 15.88 -29.41 -2.82
N TYR A 60 15.69 -28.27 -2.14
CA TYR A 60 15.82 -28.18 -0.69
C TYR A 60 14.55 -28.62 0.04
N SER A 61 14.51 -29.87 0.53
CA SER A 61 13.32 -30.45 1.18
C SER A 61 12.88 -29.76 2.48
N GLN A 62 13.80 -29.05 3.16
CA GLN A 62 13.48 -28.26 4.36
C GLN A 62 12.62 -27.02 4.04
N GLU A 63 12.58 -26.62 2.77
CA GLU A 63 11.60 -25.67 2.26
C GLU A 63 10.71 -26.40 1.24
N PRO A 64 9.72 -27.19 1.68
CA PRO A 64 8.88 -27.94 0.76
C PRO A 64 7.89 -27.03 0.04
N LEU A 65 7.31 -27.53 -1.06
CA LEU A 65 6.11 -26.93 -1.65
C LEU A 65 4.91 -27.32 -0.78
N LEU A 66 4.02 -26.38 -0.48
CA LEU A 66 2.77 -26.69 0.24
C LEU A 66 1.64 -26.76 -0.78
N VAL A 67 0.97 -27.90 -0.83
CA VAL A 67 0.06 -28.22 -1.93
C VAL A 67 -1.30 -28.72 -1.43
N VAL A 68 -2.31 -28.55 -2.28
CA VAL A 68 -3.66 -29.10 -2.09
C VAL A 68 -4.09 -29.88 -3.34
N PRO A 69 -5.00 -30.86 -3.24
CA PRO A 69 -5.56 -31.53 -4.42
C PRO A 69 -6.11 -30.52 -5.43
N SER A 70 -5.72 -30.69 -6.69
CA SER A 70 -6.13 -29.80 -7.78
C SER A 70 -7.44 -30.25 -8.42
N ALA A 71 -8.21 -29.29 -8.95
CA ALA A 71 -9.35 -29.58 -9.80
C ALA A 71 -8.94 -30.20 -11.16
N HIS A 72 -7.66 -30.15 -11.53
CA HIS A 72 -7.14 -30.70 -12.79
C HIS A 72 -7.17 -32.23 -12.88
N GLY A 73 -7.31 -32.94 -11.75
CA GLY A 73 -7.49 -34.40 -11.76
C GLY A 73 -6.95 -35.10 -10.54
N LYS A 74 -7.07 -36.43 -10.56
CA LYS A 74 -6.47 -37.28 -9.53
C LYS A 74 -4.94 -37.19 -9.58
N ASP A 75 -4.31 -37.12 -8.41
CA ASP A 75 -2.85 -37.03 -8.25
C ASP A 75 -2.22 -35.76 -8.89
N GLN A 76 -3.05 -34.72 -9.08
CA GLN A 76 -2.65 -33.37 -9.49
C GLN A 76 -2.80 -32.42 -8.29
N TYR A 77 -1.91 -31.43 -8.17
CA TYR A 77 -1.89 -30.55 -7.00
C TYR A 77 -1.63 -29.09 -7.35
N ASP A 78 -2.34 -28.18 -6.67
CA ASP A 78 -2.10 -26.74 -6.76
C ASP A 78 -1.10 -26.33 -5.66
N VAL A 79 -0.03 -25.63 -6.06
CA VAL A 79 1.04 -25.20 -5.16
C VAL A 79 0.68 -23.88 -4.50
N VAL A 80 0.10 -23.93 -3.30
CA VAL A 80 -0.31 -22.75 -2.53
C VAL A 80 0.91 -21.96 -2.02
N GLU A 81 2.00 -22.65 -1.64
CA GLU A 81 3.25 -22.02 -1.20
C GLU A 81 4.46 -22.60 -1.92
N GLY A 82 5.39 -21.71 -2.29
CA GLY A 82 6.57 -22.09 -3.06
C GLY A 82 6.39 -21.94 -4.57
N ASN A 83 5.43 -21.15 -5.04
CA ASN A 83 5.19 -20.87 -6.46
C ASN A 83 6.46 -20.46 -7.25
N ARG A 84 7.36 -19.66 -6.66
CA ARG A 84 8.64 -19.31 -7.31
C ARG A 84 9.57 -20.52 -7.47
N ARG A 85 9.57 -21.44 -6.50
CA ARG A 85 10.31 -22.72 -6.56
C ARG A 85 9.70 -23.64 -7.61
N LEU A 86 8.37 -23.71 -7.71
CA LEU A 86 7.70 -24.43 -8.79
C LEU A 86 8.08 -23.87 -10.18
N ALA A 87 8.10 -22.54 -10.34
CA ALA A 87 8.52 -21.91 -11.60
C ALA A 87 9.97 -22.26 -11.96
N ALA A 88 10.89 -22.19 -10.98
CA ALA A 88 12.27 -22.59 -11.17
C ALA A 88 12.38 -24.06 -11.61
N LEU A 89 11.68 -24.99 -10.95
CA LEU A 89 11.66 -26.41 -11.32
C LEU A 89 11.15 -26.64 -12.75
N LYS A 90 10.01 -26.04 -13.11
CA LYS A 90 9.41 -26.18 -14.44
C LYS A 90 10.33 -25.65 -15.54
N LEU A 91 10.95 -24.49 -15.33
CA LEU A 91 11.89 -23.87 -16.27
C LEU A 91 13.22 -24.63 -16.37
N LEU A 92 13.66 -25.27 -15.28
CA LEU A 92 14.87 -26.09 -15.26
C LEU A 92 14.71 -27.40 -16.03
N LEU A 93 13.52 -28.01 -15.94
CA LEU A 93 13.18 -29.22 -16.70
C LEU A 93 12.85 -28.90 -18.16
N ASN A 94 12.18 -27.78 -18.42
CA ASN A 94 11.72 -27.39 -19.75
C ASN A 94 12.03 -25.90 -20.01
N PRO A 95 13.29 -25.54 -20.37
CA PRO A 95 13.70 -24.14 -20.55
C PRO A 95 12.96 -23.41 -21.68
N ASP A 96 12.42 -24.14 -22.65
CA ASP A 96 11.61 -23.57 -23.74
C ASP A 96 10.27 -22.98 -23.26
N LEU A 97 9.81 -23.32 -22.04
CA LEU A 97 8.65 -22.70 -21.42
C LEU A 97 8.88 -21.23 -21.06
N ALA A 98 10.13 -20.75 -21.06
CA ALA A 98 10.46 -19.37 -20.71
C ALA A 98 9.87 -18.37 -21.74
N PRO A 99 8.91 -17.52 -21.37
CA PRO A 99 8.39 -16.48 -22.26
C PRO A 99 9.36 -15.29 -22.38
N THR A 100 10.06 -14.96 -21.28
CA THR A 100 11.05 -13.88 -21.16
C THR A 100 12.36 -14.45 -20.60
N LYS A 101 13.44 -13.66 -20.61
CA LYS A 101 14.77 -14.07 -20.10
C LYS A 101 15.29 -15.42 -20.65
N LYS A 102 14.89 -15.79 -21.87
CA LYS A 102 15.14 -17.10 -22.49
C LYS A 102 16.61 -17.53 -22.47
N GLY A 103 17.53 -16.62 -22.80
CA GLY A 103 18.96 -16.91 -22.81
C GLY A 103 19.49 -17.32 -21.44
N ALA A 104 19.12 -16.59 -20.39
CA ALA A 104 19.54 -16.90 -19.02
C ALA A 104 18.94 -18.22 -18.52
N VAL A 105 17.64 -18.44 -18.77
CA VAL A 105 16.98 -19.70 -18.39
C VAL A 105 17.62 -20.89 -19.10
N LYS A 106 17.83 -20.79 -20.41
CA LYS A 106 18.47 -21.86 -21.18
C LYS A 106 19.88 -22.14 -20.70
N GLN A 107 20.68 -21.10 -20.45
CA GLN A 107 22.03 -21.26 -19.93
C GLN A 107 22.04 -22.01 -18.59
N ILE A 108 21.21 -21.58 -17.62
CA ILE A 108 21.13 -22.25 -16.31
C ILE A 108 20.71 -23.72 -16.47
N ALA A 109 19.73 -23.99 -17.34
CA ALA A 109 19.28 -25.36 -17.59
C ALA A 109 20.35 -26.21 -18.27
N ASP A 110 21.10 -25.68 -19.23
CA ASP A 110 22.15 -26.42 -19.94
C ASP A 110 23.34 -26.74 -19.01
N GLU A 111 23.65 -25.85 -18.07
CA GLU A 111 24.76 -25.98 -17.11
C GLU A 111 24.36 -26.74 -15.82
N ALA A 112 23.09 -27.08 -15.63
CA ALA A 112 22.58 -27.63 -14.38
C ALA A 112 23.07 -29.06 -14.09
N THR A 113 23.68 -29.25 -12.91
CA THR A 113 24.05 -30.56 -12.38
C THR A 113 22.84 -31.34 -11.85
N ASN A 114 21.83 -30.63 -11.35
CA ASN A 114 20.61 -31.21 -10.79
C ASN A 114 19.38 -30.74 -11.55
N LYS A 115 18.51 -31.69 -11.95
CA LYS A 115 17.23 -31.43 -12.62
C LYS A 115 16.14 -32.35 -12.05
N PRO A 116 15.66 -32.10 -10.82
CA PRO A 116 14.73 -33.01 -10.15
C PRO A 116 13.38 -33.03 -10.87
N GLU A 117 13.02 -34.19 -11.42
CA GLU A 117 11.70 -34.44 -12.05
C GLU A 117 10.61 -34.67 -11.01
N GLU A 118 10.98 -35.13 -9.82
CA GLU A 118 10.10 -35.32 -8.67
C GLU A 118 10.65 -34.58 -7.45
N VAL A 119 9.74 -34.03 -6.65
CA VAL A 119 10.12 -33.30 -5.43
C VAL A 119 9.24 -33.69 -4.23
N PRO A 120 9.78 -33.64 -3.00
CA PRO A 120 8.97 -33.77 -1.80
C PRO A 120 8.10 -32.53 -1.62
N VAL A 121 6.81 -32.76 -1.35
CA VAL A 121 5.82 -31.72 -1.07
C VAL A 121 5.05 -32.06 0.21
N LEU A 122 4.56 -31.03 0.90
CA LEU A 122 3.63 -31.20 2.00
C LEU A 122 2.21 -31.05 1.48
N LYS A 123 1.49 -32.17 1.41
CA LYS A 123 0.08 -32.21 1.02
C LYS A 123 -0.80 -31.85 2.23
N TYR A 124 -1.68 -30.88 2.03
CA TYR A 124 -2.80 -30.57 2.91
C TYR A 124 -4.11 -30.99 2.25
N GLU A 125 -5.11 -31.31 3.06
CA GLU A 125 -6.45 -31.61 2.53
C GLU A 125 -7.21 -30.36 2.10
N SER A 126 -6.92 -29.21 2.72
CA SER A 126 -7.61 -27.95 2.42
C SER A 126 -6.66 -26.75 2.36
N ARG A 127 -7.01 -25.75 1.55
CA ARG A 127 -6.28 -24.47 1.44
C ARG A 127 -6.28 -23.70 2.76
N ASP A 128 -7.38 -23.75 3.49
CA ASP A 128 -7.58 -23.09 4.79
C ASP A 128 -6.47 -23.40 5.80
N ASP A 129 -5.96 -24.63 5.75
CA ASP A 129 -4.90 -25.11 6.65
C ASP A 129 -3.55 -24.46 6.32
N ILE A 130 -3.30 -24.20 5.03
CA ILE A 130 -2.10 -23.52 4.56
C ILE A 130 -2.18 -22.02 4.85
N LEU A 131 -3.35 -21.38 4.68
CA LEU A 131 -3.49 -19.94 4.87
C LEU A 131 -3.05 -19.47 6.25
N LEU A 132 -3.33 -20.22 7.33
CA LEU A 132 -2.86 -19.89 8.67
C LEU A 132 -1.33 -19.94 8.79
N TYR A 133 -0.69 -20.90 8.14
CA TYR A 133 0.77 -21.01 8.09
C TYR A 133 1.42 -19.86 7.32
N LEU A 134 0.81 -19.42 6.22
CA LEU A 134 1.35 -18.34 5.39
C LEU A 134 1.46 -16.99 6.11
N GLY A 135 0.47 -16.67 6.96
CA GLY A 135 0.41 -15.40 7.68
C GLY A 135 1.65 -15.17 8.53
N TYR A 136 2.14 -16.22 9.21
CA TYR A 136 3.36 -16.13 10.01
C TYR A 136 4.64 -16.02 9.15
N ARG A 137 4.71 -16.69 7.99
CA ARG A 137 5.94 -16.77 7.18
C ARG A 137 6.20 -15.53 6.31
N HIS A 138 5.17 -14.96 5.70
CA HIS A 138 5.31 -13.89 4.69
C HIS A 138 5.12 -12.47 5.21
N ILE A 139 4.87 -12.33 6.51
CA ILE A 139 4.65 -11.03 7.16
C ILE A 139 5.85 -10.59 8.00
N THR A 140 6.66 -11.52 8.49
CA THR A 140 7.91 -11.26 9.24
C THR A 140 9.16 -11.87 8.60
N GLY A 141 9.02 -12.55 7.45
CA GLY A 141 10.10 -13.27 6.79
C GLY A 141 10.88 -12.43 5.76
N VAL A 142 12.05 -12.94 5.34
CA VAL A 142 13.01 -12.28 4.42
C VAL A 142 12.45 -11.93 3.03
N HIS A 143 11.31 -12.51 2.64
CA HIS A 143 10.61 -12.25 1.38
C HIS A 143 9.17 -11.81 1.60
N GLU A 144 9.01 -10.71 2.34
CA GLU A 144 7.71 -10.15 2.70
C GLU A 144 6.81 -9.92 1.49
N TRP A 145 5.52 -10.19 1.65
CA TRP A 145 4.52 -9.70 0.73
C TRP A 145 4.49 -8.16 0.71
N ASP A 146 4.32 -7.60 -0.49
CA ASP A 146 3.95 -6.21 -0.62
C ASP A 146 2.56 -5.95 0.01
N SER A 147 2.20 -4.68 0.14
CA SER A 147 0.95 -4.31 0.84
C SER A 147 -0.31 -4.80 0.14
N LEU A 148 -0.31 -4.89 -1.21
CA LEU A 148 -1.47 -5.36 -1.96
C LEU A 148 -1.62 -6.88 -1.82
N ALA A 149 -0.53 -7.63 -1.92
CA ALA A 149 -0.49 -9.06 -1.70
C ALA A 149 -0.91 -9.43 -0.26
N LYS A 150 -0.43 -8.68 0.75
CA LYS A 150 -0.90 -8.81 2.15
C LYS A 150 -2.42 -8.62 2.24
N ALA A 151 -2.96 -7.61 1.54
CA ALA A 151 -4.39 -7.34 1.56
C ALA A 151 -5.22 -8.41 0.82
N ARG A 152 -4.75 -8.91 -0.33
CA ARG A 152 -5.35 -10.05 -1.06
C ARG A 152 -5.41 -11.30 -0.17
N TYR A 153 -4.30 -11.62 0.50
CA TYR A 153 -4.25 -12.73 1.45
C TYR A 153 -5.24 -12.56 2.61
N LEU A 154 -5.28 -11.38 3.24
CA LEU A 154 -6.23 -11.11 4.34
C LEU A 154 -7.68 -11.22 3.87
N PHE A 155 -7.97 -10.79 2.65
CA PHE A 155 -9.31 -10.92 2.06
C PHE A 155 -9.70 -12.38 1.83
N GLN A 156 -8.78 -13.22 1.33
CA GLN A 156 -8.98 -14.68 1.24
C GLN A 156 -9.21 -15.29 2.63
N LEU A 157 -8.33 -14.99 3.58
CA LEU A 157 -8.43 -15.50 4.95
C LEU A 157 -9.76 -15.13 5.63
N LYS A 158 -10.26 -13.92 5.38
CA LYS A 158 -11.57 -13.46 5.84
C LYS A 158 -12.72 -14.26 5.20
N ASN A 159 -12.70 -14.46 3.88
CA ASN A 159 -13.82 -15.07 3.14
C ASN A 159 -13.84 -16.60 3.19
N ASP A 160 -12.70 -17.23 3.47
CA ASP A 160 -12.60 -18.68 3.51
C ASP A 160 -12.67 -19.16 4.96
N LYS A 161 -11.67 -18.77 5.78
CA LYS A 161 -11.53 -19.23 7.16
C LYS A 161 -12.47 -18.54 8.13
N PHE A 162 -12.56 -17.21 8.08
CA PHE A 162 -13.29 -16.40 9.06
C PHE A 162 -14.67 -15.93 8.59
N LYS A 163 -15.22 -16.56 7.53
CA LYS A 163 -16.52 -16.17 6.94
C LYS A 163 -17.71 -16.23 7.89
N HIS A 164 -17.59 -17.03 8.95
CA HIS A 164 -18.61 -17.24 9.96
C HIS A 164 -18.50 -16.25 11.13
N LEU A 165 -17.41 -15.48 11.20
CA LEU A 165 -17.21 -14.47 12.25
C LEU A 165 -17.81 -13.13 11.82
N GLY A 166 -18.31 -12.38 12.80
CA GLY A 166 -18.60 -10.97 12.60
C GLY A 166 -17.34 -10.20 12.22
N TYR A 167 -17.50 -9.06 11.54
CA TYR A 167 -16.36 -8.33 10.96
C TYR A 167 -15.30 -7.96 12.02
N LEU A 168 -15.71 -7.45 13.18
CA LEU A 168 -14.79 -7.11 14.28
C LEU A 168 -13.97 -8.32 14.77
N ASP A 169 -14.61 -9.48 14.90
CA ASP A 169 -13.95 -10.68 15.40
C ASP A 169 -13.05 -11.30 14.33
N ALA A 170 -13.45 -11.22 13.06
CA ALA A 170 -12.59 -11.58 11.94
C ALA A 170 -11.32 -10.71 11.92
N LEU A 171 -11.43 -9.40 12.14
CA LEU A 171 -10.26 -8.51 12.22
C LEU A 171 -9.32 -8.87 13.37
N LYS A 172 -9.85 -9.18 14.56
CA LYS A 172 -9.04 -9.63 15.71
C LYS A 172 -8.37 -10.96 15.42
N ALA A 173 -9.09 -11.92 14.85
CA ALA A 173 -8.57 -13.23 14.50
C ALA A 173 -7.43 -13.12 13.47
N MET A 174 -7.65 -12.38 12.39
CA MET A 174 -6.62 -12.12 11.38
C MET A 174 -5.41 -11.39 11.97
N ALA A 175 -5.63 -10.33 12.75
CA ALA A 175 -4.56 -9.58 13.41
C ALA A 175 -3.68 -10.49 14.27
N LYS A 176 -4.29 -11.42 15.01
CA LYS A 176 -3.57 -12.44 15.79
C LYS A 176 -2.79 -13.43 14.90
N THR A 177 -3.37 -13.88 13.79
CA THR A 177 -2.69 -14.77 12.82
C THR A 177 -1.46 -14.11 12.22
N ILE A 178 -1.52 -12.81 11.94
CA ILE A 178 -0.43 -12.10 11.27
C ILE A 178 0.50 -11.34 12.22
N GLY A 179 0.28 -11.41 13.53
CA GLY A 179 1.07 -10.67 14.52
C GLY A 179 0.99 -9.14 14.37
N SER A 180 -0.19 -8.61 14.06
CA SER A 180 -0.42 -7.18 13.80
C SER A 180 -1.57 -6.62 14.64
N ARG A 181 -1.90 -5.33 14.42
CA ARG A 181 -3.02 -4.63 15.07
C ARG A 181 -4.28 -4.71 14.21
N SER A 182 -5.45 -4.75 14.84
CA SER A 182 -6.73 -4.87 14.12
C SER A 182 -7.05 -3.65 13.25
N ASP A 183 -6.60 -2.45 13.64
CA ASP A 183 -6.72 -1.22 12.83
C ASP A 183 -5.89 -1.31 11.54
N TYR A 184 -4.69 -1.91 11.59
CA TYR A 184 -3.87 -2.17 10.42
C TYR A 184 -4.54 -3.16 9.46
N VAL A 185 -5.09 -4.26 9.99
CA VAL A 185 -5.85 -5.24 9.18
C VAL A 185 -7.06 -4.59 8.53
N HIS A 186 -7.82 -3.80 9.30
CA HIS A 186 -8.98 -3.07 8.78
C HIS A 186 -8.56 -2.15 7.62
N ARG A 187 -7.49 -1.38 7.78
CA ARG A 187 -6.97 -0.48 6.75
C ARG A 187 -6.60 -1.22 5.46
N LEU A 188 -5.94 -2.37 5.54
CA LEU A 188 -5.60 -3.17 4.36
C LEU A 188 -6.86 -3.72 3.67
N LEU A 189 -7.82 -4.23 4.43
CA LEU A 189 -9.07 -4.76 3.85
C LEU A 189 -9.92 -3.67 3.20
N SER A 190 -10.11 -2.54 3.88
CA SER A 190 -10.83 -1.38 3.33
C SER A 190 -10.14 -0.83 2.08
N GLY A 191 -8.81 -0.72 2.10
CA GLY A 191 -8.03 -0.37 0.92
C GLY A 191 -8.20 -1.36 -0.23
N PHE A 192 -8.24 -2.67 0.05
CA PHE A 192 -8.41 -3.68 -0.98
C PHE A 192 -9.81 -3.65 -1.61
N ILE A 193 -10.86 -3.41 -0.82
CA ILE A 193 -12.22 -3.23 -1.35
C ILE A 193 -12.27 -2.03 -2.30
N LEU A 194 -11.62 -0.92 -1.95
CA LEU A 194 -11.51 0.25 -2.82
C LEU A 194 -10.71 -0.05 -4.09
N TYR A 195 -9.57 -0.73 -3.96
CA TYR A 195 -8.76 -1.18 -5.08
C TYR A 195 -9.57 -2.06 -6.05
N GLN A 196 -10.34 -3.04 -5.54
CA GLN A 196 -11.19 -3.89 -6.38
C GLN A 196 -12.22 -3.08 -7.17
N LYS A 197 -12.82 -2.05 -6.55
CA LYS A 197 -13.72 -1.14 -7.27
C LYS A 197 -13.02 -0.35 -8.37
N ILE A 198 -11.82 0.17 -8.10
CA ILE A 198 -10.99 0.88 -9.08
C ILE A 198 -10.63 -0.06 -10.25
N GLU A 199 -10.17 -1.27 -9.94
CA GLU A 199 -9.81 -2.31 -10.91
C GLU A 199 -11.00 -2.74 -11.77
N GLN A 200 -12.17 -3.00 -11.16
CA GLN A 200 -13.42 -3.32 -11.86
C GLN A 200 -13.90 -2.19 -12.78
N ALA A 201 -13.60 -0.94 -12.43
CA ALA A 201 -13.86 0.23 -13.26
C ALA A 201 -12.76 0.47 -14.32
N ASN A 202 -11.91 -0.53 -14.58
CA ASN A 202 -10.75 -0.45 -15.47
C ASN A 202 -9.83 0.74 -15.13
N PHE A 203 -9.54 0.92 -13.84
CA PHE A 203 -8.78 2.06 -13.32
C PHE A 203 -9.36 3.41 -13.75
N PHE A 204 -10.68 3.48 -13.88
CA PHE A 204 -11.44 4.61 -14.43
C PHE A 204 -10.96 5.08 -15.83
N ASN A 205 -10.31 4.20 -16.59
CA ASN A 205 -9.67 4.46 -17.87
C ASN A 205 -8.58 5.55 -17.82
N ILE A 206 -7.88 5.68 -16.68
CA ILE A 206 -6.73 6.57 -16.54
C ILE A 206 -5.57 6.00 -17.38
N PRO A 207 -5.03 6.75 -18.38
CA PRO A 207 -3.94 6.26 -19.22
C PRO A 207 -2.72 5.85 -18.41
N GLY A 208 -2.16 4.68 -18.70
CA GLY A 208 -0.97 4.16 -18.01
C GLY A 208 -1.22 3.59 -16.61
N LEU A 209 -2.40 3.79 -16.03
CA LEU A 209 -2.75 3.24 -14.72
C LEU A 209 -3.25 1.80 -14.84
N ASN A 210 -2.56 0.89 -14.16
CA ASN A 210 -2.90 -0.52 -14.04
C ASN A 210 -2.35 -1.05 -12.71
N GLU A 211 -2.55 -2.32 -12.41
CA GLU A 211 -2.09 -2.91 -11.15
C GLU A 211 -0.58 -2.74 -10.90
N GLU A 212 0.26 -2.78 -11.94
CA GLU A 212 1.71 -2.64 -11.78
C GLU A 212 2.15 -1.19 -11.51
N SER A 213 1.41 -0.19 -12.02
CA SER A 213 1.69 1.23 -11.77
C SER A 213 0.91 1.80 -10.58
N PHE A 214 -0.08 1.07 -10.06
CA PHE A 214 -0.92 1.51 -8.95
C PHE A 214 -0.22 1.39 -7.59
N SER A 215 -0.04 2.50 -6.87
CA SER A 215 0.50 2.47 -5.52
C SER A 215 -0.58 2.20 -4.47
N PHE A 216 -0.73 0.93 -4.08
CA PHE A 216 -1.66 0.51 -3.02
C PHE A 216 -1.34 1.14 -1.65
N SER A 217 -0.05 1.32 -1.35
CA SER A 217 0.38 2.02 -0.13
C SER A 217 -0.07 3.47 -0.11
N LEU A 218 -0.05 4.15 -1.27
CA LEU A 218 -0.54 5.52 -1.37
C LEU A 218 -2.06 5.60 -1.13
N LEU A 219 -2.84 4.68 -1.73
CA LEU A 219 -4.29 4.58 -1.48
C LEU A 219 -4.60 4.39 0.01
N THR A 220 -3.99 3.38 0.63
CA THR A 220 -4.22 3.08 2.07
C THR A 220 -3.77 4.20 3.00
N THR A 221 -2.76 4.98 2.59
CA THR A 221 -2.32 6.18 3.32
C THR A 221 -3.33 7.31 3.16
N ALA A 222 -3.80 7.58 1.93
CA ALA A 222 -4.81 8.59 1.67
C ALA A 222 -6.09 8.33 2.48
N THR A 223 -6.55 7.08 2.51
CA THR A 223 -7.76 6.71 3.27
C THR A 223 -7.59 6.74 4.78
N SER A 224 -6.36 6.77 5.32
CA SER A 224 -6.15 6.93 6.76
C SER A 224 -6.48 8.36 7.25
N TYR A 225 -6.49 9.33 6.33
CA TYR A 225 -6.90 10.70 6.63
C TYR A 225 -8.43 10.79 6.69
N LYS A 226 -8.96 11.20 7.84
CA LYS A 226 -10.40 11.21 8.14
C LYS A 226 -11.24 11.87 7.03
N ASN A 227 -10.90 13.08 6.58
CA ASN A 227 -11.74 13.81 5.64
C ASN A 227 -11.66 13.22 4.22
N ILE A 228 -10.53 12.64 3.83
CA ILE A 228 -10.41 11.88 2.58
C ILE A 228 -11.29 10.62 2.64
N ALA A 229 -11.26 9.93 3.78
CA ALA A 229 -12.07 8.75 4.03
C ALA A 229 -13.58 9.09 3.94
N ASP A 230 -14.02 10.12 4.64
CA ASP A 230 -15.41 10.63 4.60
C ASP A 230 -15.82 11.11 3.20
N PHE A 231 -14.89 11.75 2.49
CA PHE A 231 -15.07 12.22 1.13
C PHE A 231 -15.42 11.07 0.18
N ILE A 232 -14.74 9.91 0.28
CA ILE A 232 -15.05 8.74 -0.56
C ILE A 232 -16.12 7.81 0.04
N GLY A 233 -16.64 8.11 1.24
CA GLY A 233 -17.68 7.29 1.90
C GLY A 233 -17.14 6.07 2.65
N VAL A 234 -15.85 6.05 3.00
CA VAL A 234 -15.25 4.99 3.81
C VAL A 234 -14.80 5.59 5.13
N ASN A 235 -15.46 5.27 6.24
CA ASN A 235 -14.98 5.71 7.54
C ASN A 235 -13.81 4.82 7.98
N ALA A 236 -12.58 5.15 7.58
CA ALA A 236 -11.41 4.31 7.84
C ALA A 236 -11.05 4.15 9.32
N ASN A 237 -11.61 5.01 10.20
CA ASN A 237 -11.37 5.01 11.65
C ASN A 237 -12.52 4.40 12.44
N VAL A 238 -13.66 4.13 11.80
CA VAL A 238 -14.79 3.42 12.42
C VAL A 238 -14.83 2.04 11.81
N ILE A 239 -14.56 1.06 12.66
CA ILE A 239 -14.76 -0.31 12.25
C ILE A 239 -16.28 -0.51 12.16
N ASN A 240 -16.82 -0.43 10.94
CA ASN A 240 -18.23 -0.69 10.72
C ASN A 240 -18.55 -2.11 11.22
N ASP A 241 -19.66 -2.26 11.96
CA ASP A 241 -20.13 -3.52 12.57
C ASP A 241 -20.64 -4.55 11.51
N GLY A 242 -19.91 -4.70 10.40
CA GLY A 242 -20.19 -5.67 9.34
C GLY A 242 -21.10 -5.17 8.22
N GLY A 243 -21.48 -3.88 8.22
CA GLY A 243 -22.18 -3.27 7.10
C GLY A 243 -21.28 -3.07 5.86
N PRO A 244 -21.80 -3.16 4.63
CA PRO A 244 -21.03 -2.87 3.42
C PRO A 244 -20.52 -1.43 3.43
N LEU A 245 -19.32 -1.20 2.88
CA LEU A 245 -18.79 0.15 2.70
C LEU A 245 -19.64 0.90 1.66
N GLU A 246 -20.26 2.00 2.07
CA GLU A 246 -21.04 2.88 1.19
C GLU A 246 -20.11 3.83 0.42
N ILE A 247 -19.46 3.28 -0.59
CA ILE A 247 -18.44 3.98 -1.36
C ILE A 247 -19.10 4.96 -2.34
N LYS A 248 -18.69 6.23 -2.28
CA LYS A 248 -19.11 7.29 -3.19
C LYS A 248 -18.29 7.21 -4.48
N ASP A 249 -18.76 6.44 -5.47
CA ASP A 249 -18.00 6.11 -6.68
C ASP A 249 -17.47 7.35 -7.44
N LYS A 250 -18.25 8.44 -7.50
CA LYS A 250 -17.79 9.71 -8.10
C LYS A 250 -16.56 10.27 -7.38
N ASN A 251 -16.58 10.30 -6.05
CA ASN A 251 -15.51 10.85 -5.24
C ASN A 251 -14.30 9.91 -5.21
N LEU A 252 -14.52 8.59 -5.26
CA LEU A 252 -13.44 7.61 -5.45
C LEU A 252 -12.72 7.82 -6.78
N LYS A 253 -13.48 8.06 -7.87
CA LYS A 253 -12.90 8.40 -9.17
C LYS A 253 -12.07 9.69 -9.09
N GLU A 254 -12.63 10.76 -8.53
CA GLU A 254 -11.91 12.03 -8.36
C GLU A 254 -10.61 11.84 -7.58
N LEU A 255 -10.66 11.15 -6.44
CA LEU A 255 -9.48 10.83 -5.64
C LEU A 255 -8.43 10.04 -6.45
N THR A 256 -8.87 9.02 -7.19
CA THR A 256 -7.97 8.18 -8.00
C THR A 256 -7.31 9.00 -9.12
N GLU A 257 -8.07 9.86 -9.80
CA GLU A 257 -7.52 10.77 -10.81
C GLU A 257 -6.51 11.74 -10.19
N TRP A 258 -6.80 12.32 -9.03
CA TRP A 258 -5.88 13.26 -8.38
C TRP A 258 -4.56 12.61 -7.96
N MET A 259 -4.62 11.34 -7.55
CA MET A 259 -3.46 10.60 -7.04
C MET A 259 -2.61 9.98 -8.15
N PHE A 260 -3.21 9.59 -9.28
CA PHE A 260 -2.55 8.72 -10.26
C PHE A 260 -2.61 9.20 -11.71
N LYS A 261 -3.48 10.17 -12.06
CA LYS A 261 -3.53 10.69 -13.43
C LYS A 261 -2.42 11.71 -13.63
N GLU A 262 -1.42 11.31 -14.42
CA GLU A 262 -0.32 12.18 -14.81
C GLU A 262 -0.76 13.17 -15.92
N ASN A 263 -0.22 14.37 -15.86
CA ASN A 263 -0.30 15.35 -16.95
C ASN A 263 0.80 15.07 -18.01
N ALA A 264 0.91 15.94 -19.01
CA ALA A 264 1.93 15.80 -20.07
C ALA A 264 3.39 15.84 -19.56
N GLU A 265 3.61 16.34 -18.35
CA GLU A 265 4.92 16.45 -17.70
C GLU A 265 5.19 15.30 -16.70
N GLY A 266 4.26 14.35 -16.56
CA GLY A 266 4.39 13.22 -15.62
C GLY A 266 3.97 13.54 -14.18
N TYR A 267 3.34 14.70 -13.92
CA TYR A 267 2.91 15.09 -12.58
C TYR A 267 1.42 14.81 -12.36
N THR A 268 1.08 14.30 -11.18
CA THR A 268 -0.32 14.14 -10.72
C THR A 268 -0.82 15.40 -10.03
N ARG A 269 -2.13 15.52 -9.82
CA ARG A 269 -2.70 16.70 -9.12
C ARG A 269 -2.37 16.72 -7.64
N LEU A 270 -2.18 15.56 -7.02
CA LEU A 270 -1.66 15.42 -5.67
C LEU A 270 -0.18 15.84 -5.60
N GLY A 271 0.59 15.49 -6.62
CA GLY A 271 2.05 15.55 -6.59
C GLY A 271 2.59 14.50 -5.62
N GLU A 272 3.29 14.93 -4.59
CA GLU A 272 3.93 14.02 -3.64
C GLU A 272 2.99 13.52 -2.53
N SER A 273 3.26 12.33 -1.98
CA SER A 273 2.44 11.71 -0.94
C SER A 273 2.30 12.56 0.34
N ARG A 274 3.29 13.40 0.65
CA ARG A 274 3.24 14.34 1.79
C ARG A 274 2.08 15.34 1.70
N ASN A 275 1.62 15.62 0.47
CA ASN A 275 0.52 16.55 0.21
C ASN A 275 -0.85 15.97 0.54
N LEU A 276 -0.95 14.69 0.93
CA LEU A 276 -2.20 14.11 1.43
C LEU A 276 -2.75 14.86 2.65
N LYS A 277 -1.88 15.47 3.47
CA LYS A 277 -2.32 16.35 4.57
C LYS A 277 -3.09 17.57 4.05
N SER A 278 -2.57 18.24 3.02
CA SER A 278 -3.21 19.39 2.38
C SER A 278 -4.49 18.97 1.66
N LEU A 279 -4.47 17.84 0.93
CA LEU A 279 -5.67 17.30 0.28
C LEU A 279 -6.76 16.98 1.31
N ASN A 280 -6.40 16.40 2.45
CA ASN A 280 -7.33 16.15 3.55
C ASN A 280 -7.98 17.43 4.10
N ALA A 281 -7.24 18.55 4.18
CA ALA A 281 -7.83 19.84 4.54
C ALA A 281 -8.76 20.35 3.43
N VAL A 282 -8.32 20.28 2.18
CA VAL A 282 -9.07 20.77 1.01
C VAL A 282 -10.41 20.07 0.85
N VAL A 283 -10.46 18.73 0.95
CA VAL A 283 -11.73 17.98 0.77
C VAL A 283 -12.74 18.20 1.88
N ALA A 284 -12.33 18.77 3.02
CA ALA A 284 -13.22 19.12 4.12
C ALA A 284 -13.92 20.47 3.97
N HIS A 285 -13.49 21.31 3.02
CA HIS A 285 -14.00 22.67 2.84
C HIS A 285 -14.60 22.83 1.45
N ASP A 286 -15.89 23.18 1.38
CA ASP A 286 -16.62 23.31 0.11
C ASP A 286 -16.00 24.33 -0.86
N ALA A 287 -15.49 25.45 -0.33
CA ALA A 287 -14.81 26.46 -1.13
C ALA A 287 -13.48 25.91 -1.70
N ALA A 288 -12.66 25.27 -0.86
CA ALA A 288 -11.36 24.74 -1.26
C ALA A 288 -11.50 23.60 -2.28
N ILE A 289 -12.39 22.63 -2.03
CA ILE A 289 -12.60 21.51 -2.96
C ILE A 289 -13.18 21.99 -4.28
N LYS A 290 -14.01 23.05 -4.30
CA LYS A 290 -14.49 23.66 -5.54
C LYS A 290 -13.32 24.23 -6.36
N ILE A 291 -12.47 25.05 -5.72
CA ILE A 291 -11.26 25.59 -6.36
C ILE A 291 -10.36 24.48 -6.92
N PHE A 292 -10.21 23.38 -6.17
CA PHE A 292 -9.45 22.23 -6.65
C PHE A 292 -10.17 21.52 -7.80
N ARG A 293 -11.48 21.32 -7.77
CA ARG A 293 -12.23 20.72 -8.89
C ARG A 293 -12.17 21.57 -10.16
N ASP A 294 -12.10 22.89 -10.02
CA ASP A 294 -11.98 23.85 -11.13
C ASP A 294 -10.58 23.85 -11.79
N GLY A 295 -9.67 22.97 -11.34
CA GLY A 295 -8.37 22.73 -11.98
C GLY A 295 -7.20 23.48 -11.36
N ARG A 296 -7.42 24.28 -10.30
CA ARG A 296 -6.34 24.99 -9.60
C ARG A 296 -5.43 24.03 -8.84
N SER A 297 -4.22 24.47 -8.53
CA SER A 297 -3.25 23.66 -7.81
C SER A 297 -3.72 23.39 -6.37
N LEU A 298 -3.22 22.30 -5.78
CA LEU A 298 -3.56 21.96 -4.40
C LEU A 298 -3.14 23.07 -3.41
N LYS A 299 -2.00 23.73 -3.68
CA LYS A 299 -1.51 24.88 -2.90
C LYS A 299 -2.45 26.09 -2.99
N GLU A 300 -3.02 26.37 -4.15
CA GLU A 300 -4.02 27.43 -4.30
C GLU A 300 -5.33 27.09 -3.59
N ALA A 301 -5.77 25.83 -3.65
CA ALA A 301 -6.98 25.38 -2.97
C ALA A 301 -6.84 25.42 -1.44
N GLU A 302 -5.66 25.11 -0.91
CA GLU A 302 -5.36 25.11 0.53
C GLU A 302 -5.57 26.49 1.18
N ILE A 303 -5.46 27.59 0.42
CA ILE A 303 -5.72 28.96 0.88
C ILE A 303 -7.18 29.14 1.36
N PHE A 304 -8.10 28.32 0.85
CA PHE A 304 -9.53 28.38 1.19
C PHE A 304 -9.92 27.37 2.28
N THR A 305 -8.95 26.90 3.05
CA THR A 305 -9.13 26.08 4.26
C THR A 305 -8.77 26.90 5.50
N ASP A 306 -8.90 26.33 6.70
CA ASP A 306 -8.41 26.97 7.93
C ASP A 306 -6.86 27.04 8.03
N ALA A 307 -6.13 26.37 7.14
CA ALA A 307 -4.67 26.26 7.22
C ALA A 307 -3.92 27.60 7.21
N PRO A 308 -4.29 28.62 6.40
CA PRO A 308 -3.61 29.91 6.43
C PRO A 308 -3.78 30.64 7.77
N ALA A 309 -4.96 30.58 8.37
CA ALA A 309 -5.23 31.18 9.67
C ALA A 309 -4.40 30.48 10.76
N GLN A 310 -4.42 29.14 10.79
CA GLN A 310 -3.60 28.35 11.73
C GLN A 310 -2.10 28.57 11.54
N THR A 311 -1.64 28.71 10.29
CA THR A 311 -0.24 29.01 9.96
C THR A 311 0.15 30.39 10.48
N PHE A 312 -0.72 31.38 10.30
CA PHE A 312 -0.50 32.72 10.81
C PHE A 312 -0.45 32.75 12.35
N GLU A 313 -1.40 32.11 13.03
CA GLU A 313 -1.43 31.98 14.50
C GLU A 313 -0.20 31.27 15.07
N SER A 314 0.23 30.18 14.42
CA SER A 314 1.44 29.44 14.80
C SER A 314 2.69 30.30 14.65
N ALA A 315 2.80 31.07 13.56
CA ALA A 315 3.92 31.97 13.32
C ALA A 315 3.99 33.09 14.38
N LEU A 316 2.84 33.64 14.80
CA LEU A 316 2.78 34.63 15.88
C LEU A 316 3.23 34.03 17.22
N THR A 317 2.80 32.81 17.53
CA THR A 317 3.19 32.10 18.76
C THR A 317 4.70 31.87 18.81
N ILE A 318 5.28 31.29 17.76
CA ILE A 318 6.73 31.02 17.67
C ILE A 318 7.54 32.31 17.75
N ALA A 319 7.09 33.37 17.08
CA ALA A 319 7.76 34.67 17.12
C ALA A 319 7.75 35.27 18.53
N ALA A 320 6.62 35.17 19.26
CA ALA A 320 6.51 35.65 20.62
C ALA A 320 7.40 34.85 21.59
N GLU A 321 7.46 33.52 21.46
CA GLU A 321 8.36 32.66 22.24
C GLU A 321 9.84 33.01 21.98
N SER A 322 10.23 33.12 20.71
CA SER A 322 11.60 33.48 20.32
C SER A 322 12.02 34.86 20.87
N LEU A 323 11.10 35.82 20.90
CA LEU A 323 11.36 37.15 21.48
C LEU A 323 11.49 37.10 23.01
N ARG A 324 10.70 36.25 23.70
CA ARG A 324 10.84 36.04 25.14
C ARG A 324 12.19 35.41 25.48
N ASP A 325 12.62 34.42 24.71
CA ASP A 325 13.92 33.78 24.91
C ASP A 325 15.08 34.76 24.69
N ALA A 326 14.98 35.59 23.64
CA ALA A 326 15.93 36.68 23.40
C ALA A 326 15.97 37.69 24.56
N TRP A 327 14.81 38.01 25.15
CA TRP A 327 14.73 38.89 26.32
C TRP A 327 15.38 38.28 27.56
N ILE A 328 15.14 36.99 27.83
CA ILE A 328 15.72 36.27 28.98
C ILE A 328 17.24 36.17 28.86
N THR A 329 17.76 36.01 27.64
CA THR A 329 19.21 35.89 27.36
C THR A 329 19.93 37.23 27.25
N LEU A 330 19.20 38.35 27.16
CA LEU A 330 19.78 39.69 27.02
C LEU A 330 20.80 40.05 28.13
N PRO A 331 20.61 39.69 29.42
CA PRO A 331 21.57 40.02 30.47
C PRO A 331 22.89 39.25 30.37
N SER A 332 22.92 38.11 29.65
CA SER A 332 24.11 37.24 29.55
C SER A 332 24.96 37.51 28.30
N ILE A 333 24.62 38.52 27.51
CA ILE A 333 25.35 38.89 26.29
C ILE A 333 25.99 40.28 26.41
N GLU A 334 27.22 40.42 25.93
CA GLU A 334 27.82 41.75 25.70
C GLU A 334 27.37 42.28 24.34
N ILE A 335 26.54 43.32 24.34
CA ILE A 335 26.06 43.97 23.11
C ILE A 335 27.22 44.75 22.49
N THR A 336 27.92 44.12 21.55
CA THR A 336 29.15 44.67 20.94
C THR A 336 28.98 45.01 19.45
N TYR A 337 27.82 44.72 18.85
CA TYR A 337 27.60 44.86 17.40
C TYR A 337 26.32 45.64 17.03
N PRO A 338 26.37 46.59 16.05
CA PRO A 338 25.19 47.28 15.49
C PRO A 338 24.15 46.33 14.90
N TYR A 339 24.58 45.12 14.50
CA TYR A 339 23.74 44.09 13.90
C TYR A 339 22.51 43.74 14.73
N HIS A 340 22.64 43.61 16.06
CA HIS A 340 21.50 43.28 16.92
C HIS A 340 20.44 44.39 16.94
N LEU A 341 20.88 45.65 16.97
CA LEU A 341 19.99 46.80 16.95
C LEU A 341 19.24 46.90 15.61
N ASP A 342 19.92 46.65 14.49
CA ASP A 342 19.28 46.68 13.17
C ASP A 342 18.27 45.54 12.99
N LYS A 343 18.59 44.33 13.47
CA LYS A 343 17.61 43.23 13.49
C LYS A 343 16.38 43.54 14.33
N LEU A 344 16.54 44.17 15.49
CA LEU A 344 15.40 44.60 16.31
C LEU A 344 14.55 45.67 15.61
N LYS A 345 15.16 46.61 14.88
CA LYS A 345 14.42 47.60 14.07
C LYS A 345 13.63 46.96 12.94
N ASP A 346 14.23 46.00 12.23
CA ASP A 346 13.56 45.25 11.16
C ASP A 346 12.34 44.49 11.72
N MET A 347 12.53 43.78 12.84
CA MET A 347 11.45 43.06 13.52
C MET A 347 10.34 44.00 13.98
N ASN A 348 10.67 45.14 14.60
CA ASN A 348 9.68 46.13 15.03
C ASN A 348 8.86 46.67 13.85
N THR A 349 9.52 46.93 12.71
CA THR A 349 8.84 47.38 11.48
C THR A 349 7.88 46.31 10.96
N LEU A 350 8.31 45.05 10.92
CA LEU A 350 7.48 43.94 10.48
C LEU A 350 6.26 43.73 11.40
N ILE A 351 6.46 43.77 12.72
CA ILE A 351 5.39 43.65 13.72
C ILE A 351 4.35 44.76 13.54
N ARG A 352 4.79 46.02 13.36
CA ARG A 352 3.89 47.15 13.12
C ARG A 352 3.08 46.98 11.82
N ASN A 353 3.70 46.49 10.75
CA ASN A 353 3.00 46.24 9.49
C ASN A 353 1.94 45.14 9.63
N ILE A 354 2.28 44.04 10.32
CA ILE A 354 1.33 42.95 10.61
C ILE A 354 0.17 43.48 11.45
N PHE A 355 0.46 44.20 12.54
CA PHE A 355 -0.55 44.79 13.43
C PHE A 355 -1.52 45.68 12.65
N ASN A 356 -1.01 46.66 11.90
CA ASN A 356 -1.84 47.57 11.11
C ASN A 356 -2.73 46.81 10.10
N THR A 357 -2.19 45.80 9.44
CA THR A 357 -2.94 45.00 8.46
C THR A 357 -4.06 44.20 9.13
N VAL A 358 -3.80 43.62 10.30
CA VAL A 358 -4.81 42.88 11.08
C VAL A 358 -5.90 43.82 11.59
N THR A 359 -5.53 44.98 12.13
CA THR A 359 -6.50 46.00 12.59
C THR A 359 -7.43 46.42 11.45
N VAL A 360 -6.89 46.71 10.26
CA VAL A 360 -7.71 47.06 9.08
C VAL A 360 -8.67 45.93 8.69
N LYS A 361 -8.24 44.67 8.79
CA LYS A 361 -9.13 43.51 8.52
C LYS A 361 -10.24 43.40 9.57
N LEU A 362 -9.93 43.54 10.86
CA LEU A 362 -10.93 43.48 11.95
C LEU A 362 -11.99 44.59 11.83
N VAL A 363 -11.56 45.79 11.48
CA VAL A 363 -12.44 46.95 11.20
C VAL A 363 -13.38 46.65 10.03
N LYS A 364 -12.83 46.12 8.93
CA LYS A 364 -13.60 45.78 7.73
C LYS A 364 -14.64 44.68 8.00
N ASP A 365 -14.33 43.75 8.90
CA ASP A 365 -15.17 42.60 9.21
C ASP A 365 -16.14 42.87 10.39
N GLY A 366 -16.13 44.08 10.97
CA GLY A 366 -17.07 44.51 12.02
C GLY A 366 -16.83 43.87 13.39
N LEU A 367 -15.59 43.48 13.69
CA LEU A 367 -15.22 42.73 14.90
C LEU A 367 -14.51 43.61 15.96
N GLU A 368 -14.67 44.93 15.90
CA GLU A 368 -13.94 45.87 16.76
C GLU A 368 -14.26 45.76 18.26
N ASP A 369 -15.43 45.22 18.62
CA ASP A 369 -15.97 45.24 19.99
C ASP A 369 -15.88 43.91 20.77
N LEU A 370 -15.17 42.90 20.27
CA LEU A 370 -14.92 41.65 21.01
C LEU A 370 -13.73 41.83 21.97
N GLN A 371 -13.98 42.48 23.11
CA GLN A 371 -13.06 42.50 24.27
C GLN A 371 -13.37 41.41 25.27
#